data_AF-A0A1J4WA42-F1
#
_entry.id   AF-A0A1J4WA42-F1
#
_cell.length_a   1.000
_cell.length_b   1.000
_cell.length_c   1.000
_cell.angle_alpha   90.00
_cell.angle_beta   90.00
_cell.angle_gamma   90.00
#
_symmetry.space_group_name_H-M   'P 1'
#
loop_
_entity.id
_entity.type
_entity.pdbx_description
1 polymer ?
#
loop_
_entity_poly.entity_id
_entity_poly.type
_entity_poly.pdbx_seq_one_letter_code
_entity_poly.pdbx_strand_id
1 'polypeptide(L)'
;MLYQDAEDRKKKVRKFLKENPRATFRDIKRLLHTKIDKVYSGGMEEAFHDAGVNLPRTFKRKTKEENKRVIIEYIKKHPGVGAHTITRDLKVNPSNFFQTMKQAYDLADVEYPRKYLLKPKEQKRKEIILFIQNNPLASSKEIKNHTNINPYKIFKNFDEIYRAANLNKFNHRSKRLIKKQNQVVSFIKNNNFATQRDINLNCKTHVQDLFTEGIFEAYKKANIEFPYERLRLYGVGIEKVRDEARLFEEKIALKLSGYGKVNRLVKIKGGFADIILERKDKKAVIEVKNYKLKEISRSQINQLNKYLEDCNCDLGFLICHTKPKKDNFIMGKNRIFILNKDELSKIPYLMSEL
;
A
#
# COMPACT_ATOMS: atom_id res chain seq x y z
N MET A 1 68.22 6.06 -43.92
CA MET A 1 67.57 6.28 -42.61
C MET A 1 66.24 5.54 -42.43
N LEU A 2 65.38 5.38 -43.46
CA LEU A 2 64.09 4.66 -43.32
C LEU A 2 64.21 3.15 -43.01
N TYR A 3 65.28 2.49 -43.47
CA TYR A 3 65.48 1.04 -43.26
C TYR A 3 65.87 0.66 -41.82
N GLN A 4 66.57 1.54 -41.09
CA GLN A 4 66.95 1.27 -39.69
C GLN A 4 65.73 1.32 -38.74
N ASP A 5 64.77 2.20 -39.00
CA ASP A 5 63.54 2.32 -38.18
C ASP A 5 62.61 1.09 -38.33
N ALA A 6 62.58 0.45 -39.50
CA ALA A 6 61.76 -0.74 -39.73
C ALA A 6 62.29 -1.98 -38.97
N GLU A 7 63.61 -2.21 -38.99
CA GLU A 7 64.24 -3.32 -38.27
C GLU A 7 64.18 -3.14 -36.75
N ASP A 8 64.33 -1.90 -36.25
CA ASP A 8 64.19 -1.63 -34.82
C ASP A 8 62.76 -1.90 -34.32
N ARG A 9 61.74 -1.61 -35.14
CA ARG A 9 60.34 -1.94 -34.84
C ARG A 9 60.10 -3.45 -34.86
N LYS A 10 60.65 -4.19 -35.82
CA LYS A 10 60.61 -5.67 -35.84
C LYS A 10 61.22 -6.25 -34.57
N LYS A 11 62.40 -5.78 -34.17
CA LYS A 11 63.09 -6.25 -32.96
C LYS A 11 62.27 -6.01 -31.69
N LYS A 12 61.60 -4.85 -31.57
CA LYS A 12 60.70 -4.54 -30.45
C LYS A 12 59.47 -5.47 -30.41
N VAL A 13 58.82 -5.69 -31.55
CA VAL A 13 57.68 -6.61 -31.66
C VAL A 13 58.09 -8.04 -31.34
N ARG A 14 59.25 -8.50 -31.85
CA ARG A 14 59.81 -9.82 -31.59
C ARG A 14 60.05 -10.07 -30.10
N LYS A 15 60.70 -9.12 -29.42
CA LYS A 15 60.96 -9.19 -27.98
C LYS A 15 59.64 -9.26 -27.18
N PHE A 16 58.70 -8.37 -27.50
CA PHE A 16 57.41 -8.31 -26.83
C PHE A 16 56.61 -9.61 -26.98
N LEU A 17 56.63 -10.24 -28.16
CA LEU A 17 55.95 -11.50 -28.42
C LEU A 17 56.56 -12.69 -27.68
N LYS A 18 57.89 -12.71 -27.51
CA LYS A 18 58.58 -13.71 -26.67
C LYS A 18 58.17 -13.59 -25.21
N GLU A 19 58.07 -12.36 -24.70
CA GLU A 19 57.65 -12.08 -23.32
C GLU A 19 56.14 -12.28 -23.12
N ASN A 20 55.34 -12.12 -24.18
CA ASN A 20 53.88 -12.21 -24.14
C ASN A 20 53.32 -13.14 -25.25
N PRO A 21 53.47 -14.47 -25.12
CA PRO A 21 53.10 -15.42 -26.17
C PRO A 21 51.61 -15.47 -26.54
N ARG A 22 50.74 -14.81 -25.75
CA ARG A 22 49.29 -14.73 -25.98
C ARG A 22 48.82 -13.34 -26.42
N ALA A 23 49.73 -12.43 -26.73
CA ALA A 23 49.40 -11.07 -27.12
C ALA A 23 48.53 -11.04 -28.38
N THR A 24 47.56 -10.13 -28.41
CA THR A 24 46.71 -9.88 -29.58
C THR A 24 47.21 -8.68 -30.40
N PHE A 25 46.70 -8.51 -31.62
CA PHE A 25 46.96 -7.32 -32.45
C PHE A 25 46.70 -6.00 -31.69
N ARG A 26 45.66 -5.98 -30.84
CA ARG A 26 45.31 -4.82 -30.03
C ARG A 26 46.35 -4.53 -28.95
N ASP A 27 46.91 -5.56 -28.33
CA ASP A 27 47.91 -5.40 -27.27
C ASP A 27 49.19 -4.80 -27.82
N ILE A 28 49.66 -5.28 -28.98
CA ILE A 28 50.84 -4.73 -29.66
C ILE A 28 50.61 -3.29 -30.10
N LYS A 29 49.46 -3.00 -30.73
CA LYS A 29 49.12 -1.62 -31.12
C LYS A 29 49.03 -0.67 -29.93
N ARG A 30 48.51 -1.15 -28.78
CA ARG A 30 48.32 -0.34 -27.58
C ARG A 30 49.62 -0.10 -26.83
N LEU A 31 50.43 -1.14 -26.63
CA LEU A 31 51.61 -1.10 -25.77
C LEU A 31 52.88 -0.69 -26.51
N LEU A 32 53.01 -1.08 -27.78
CA LEU A 32 54.17 -0.72 -28.62
C LEU A 32 53.85 0.42 -29.59
N HIS A 33 52.62 0.97 -29.57
CA HIS A 33 52.15 2.00 -30.50
C HIS A 33 52.40 1.68 -31.98
N THR A 34 52.50 0.39 -32.30
CA THR A 34 52.95 -0.10 -33.61
C THR A 34 51.85 -0.90 -34.28
N LYS A 35 51.51 -0.56 -35.53
CA LYS A 35 50.60 -1.37 -36.35
C LYS A 35 51.40 -2.50 -37.01
N ILE A 36 51.05 -3.74 -36.72
CA ILE A 36 51.81 -4.92 -37.17
C ILE A 36 51.86 -5.00 -38.69
N ASP A 37 50.78 -4.65 -39.38
CA ASP A 37 50.71 -4.67 -40.85
C ASP A 37 51.66 -3.66 -41.51
N LYS A 38 52.20 -2.69 -40.74
CA LYS A 38 53.24 -1.76 -41.22
C LYS A 38 54.66 -2.28 -41.00
N VAL A 39 54.82 -3.38 -40.27
CA VAL A 39 56.11 -3.93 -39.83
C VAL A 39 56.35 -5.31 -40.44
N TYR A 40 55.29 -6.13 -40.54
CA TYR A 40 55.28 -7.44 -41.17
C TYR A 40 54.20 -7.49 -42.25
N SER A 41 54.57 -7.90 -43.47
CA SER A 41 53.67 -7.97 -44.63
C SER A 41 52.61 -9.07 -44.51
N GLY A 42 52.97 -10.19 -43.88
CA GLY A 42 52.09 -11.30 -43.50
C GLY A 42 51.40 -11.08 -42.16
N GLY A 43 51.45 -9.86 -41.61
CA GLY A 43 50.74 -9.46 -40.41
C GLY A 43 51.19 -10.21 -39.14
N MET A 44 50.22 -10.56 -38.30
CA MET A 44 50.47 -11.16 -36.98
C MET A 44 51.10 -12.56 -37.09
N GLU A 45 50.74 -13.34 -38.10
CA GLU A 45 51.26 -14.71 -38.28
C GLU A 45 52.76 -14.71 -38.56
N GLU A 46 53.21 -13.84 -39.48
CA GLU A 46 54.63 -13.64 -39.76
C GLU A 46 55.38 -13.14 -38.52
N ALA A 47 54.79 -12.22 -37.74
CA ALA A 47 55.41 -11.68 -36.52
C ALA A 47 55.63 -12.75 -35.42
N PHE A 48 54.69 -13.69 -35.24
CA PHE A 48 54.84 -14.80 -34.29
C PHE A 48 55.89 -15.81 -34.75
N HIS A 49 55.91 -16.12 -36.06
CA HIS A 49 56.91 -17.01 -36.63
C HIS A 49 58.32 -16.42 -36.50
N ASP A 50 58.49 -15.13 -36.83
CA ASP A 50 59.75 -14.39 -36.67
C ASP A 50 60.21 -14.30 -35.21
N ALA A 51 59.27 -14.30 -34.26
CA ALA A 51 59.56 -14.37 -32.83
C ALA A 51 59.90 -15.79 -32.33
N GLY A 52 59.72 -16.83 -33.15
CA GLY A 52 59.87 -18.22 -32.72
C GLY A 52 58.83 -18.63 -31.67
N VAL A 53 57.66 -18.00 -31.68
CA VAL A 53 56.58 -18.25 -30.71
C VAL A 53 55.40 -18.91 -31.42
N ASN A 54 54.85 -19.96 -30.81
CA ASN A 54 53.68 -20.66 -31.36
C ASN A 54 52.47 -19.72 -31.47
N LEU A 55 51.85 -19.69 -32.65
CA LEU A 55 50.66 -18.89 -32.88
C LEU A 55 49.52 -19.32 -31.94
N PRO A 56 48.87 -18.38 -31.22
CA PRO A 56 47.74 -18.73 -30.37
C PRO A 56 46.63 -19.42 -31.16
N ARG A 57 46.05 -20.50 -30.62
CA ARG A 57 44.98 -21.30 -31.25
C ARG A 57 43.76 -20.47 -31.69
N THR A 58 43.59 -19.26 -31.15
CA THR A 58 42.52 -18.31 -31.49
C THR A 58 42.71 -17.61 -32.84
N PHE A 59 43.90 -17.63 -33.44
CA PHE A 59 44.16 -17.01 -34.75
C PHE A 59 43.73 -17.86 -35.94
N LYS A 60 43.73 -19.20 -35.81
CA LYS A 60 43.17 -20.08 -36.83
C LYS A 60 41.65 -20.07 -36.71
N ARG A 61 40.96 -19.50 -37.70
CA ARG A 61 39.50 -19.50 -37.77
C ARG A 61 39.02 -20.95 -37.91
N LYS A 62 38.51 -21.51 -36.82
CA LYS A 62 37.93 -22.86 -36.83
C LYS A 62 36.69 -22.90 -37.71
N THR A 63 36.50 -23.99 -38.44
CA THR A 63 35.28 -24.25 -39.22
C THR A 63 34.08 -24.43 -38.29
N LYS A 64 32.86 -24.38 -38.84
CA LYS A 64 31.62 -24.58 -38.06
C LYS A 64 31.60 -25.98 -37.43
N GLU A 65 32.14 -26.96 -38.14
CA GLU A 65 32.18 -28.37 -37.81
C GLU A 65 33.24 -28.66 -36.73
N GLU A 66 34.40 -28.01 -36.81
CA GLU A 66 35.42 -28.06 -35.77
C GLU A 66 34.90 -27.47 -34.45
N ASN A 67 34.19 -26.34 -34.51
CA ASN A 67 33.59 -25.74 -33.32
C ASN A 67 32.49 -26.63 -32.72
N LYS A 68 31.67 -27.29 -33.56
CA LYS A 68 30.73 -28.32 -33.10
C LYS A 68 31.44 -29.44 -32.35
N ARG A 69 32.50 -30.02 -32.91
CA ARG A 69 33.29 -31.09 -32.27
C ARG A 69 33.86 -30.66 -30.92
N VAL A 70 34.45 -29.47 -30.86
CA VAL A 70 35.02 -28.92 -29.62
C VAL A 70 33.96 -28.75 -28.53
N ILE A 71 32.75 -28.29 -28.89
CA ILE A 71 31.64 -28.16 -27.93
C ILE A 71 31.17 -29.54 -27.45
N ILE A 72 31.03 -30.51 -28.36
CA ILE A 72 30.61 -31.89 -28.03
C ILE A 72 31.62 -32.55 -27.09
N GLU A 73 32.92 -32.47 -27.40
CA GLU A 73 33.98 -33.00 -26.53
C GLU A 73 34.01 -32.33 -25.16
N TYR A 74 33.76 -31.03 -25.11
CA TYR A 74 33.70 -30.30 -23.84
C TYR A 74 32.52 -30.75 -22.98
N ILE A 75 31.34 -30.98 -23.58
CA ILE A 75 30.17 -31.52 -22.88
C ILE A 75 30.45 -32.94 -22.37
N LYS A 76 31.10 -33.79 -23.17
CA LYS A 76 31.52 -35.15 -22.75
C LYS A 76 32.45 -35.13 -21.55
N LYS A 77 33.41 -34.20 -21.50
CA LYS A 77 34.38 -34.07 -20.39
C LYS A 77 33.78 -33.43 -19.14
N HIS A 78 32.74 -32.63 -19.28
CA HIS A 78 32.13 -31.88 -18.18
C HIS A 78 30.60 -32.05 -18.20
N PRO A 79 30.08 -33.26 -17.88
CA PRO A 79 28.64 -33.47 -17.83
C PRO A 79 28.01 -32.55 -16.78
N GLY A 80 26.97 -31.80 -17.16
CA GLY A 80 26.27 -30.89 -16.26
C GLY A 80 26.50 -29.38 -16.48
N VAL A 81 27.41 -28.99 -17.37
CA VAL A 81 27.75 -27.57 -17.60
C VAL A 81 26.71 -26.82 -18.44
N GLY A 82 26.22 -25.69 -17.95
CA GLY A 82 25.31 -24.83 -18.71
C GLY A 82 25.98 -24.16 -19.91
N ALA A 83 25.17 -23.74 -20.89
CA ALA A 83 25.64 -23.03 -22.09
C ALA A 83 26.53 -21.81 -21.79
N HIS A 84 26.26 -21.09 -20.70
CA HIS A 84 27.04 -19.94 -20.26
C HIS A 84 28.49 -20.32 -19.91
N THR A 85 28.67 -21.45 -19.22
CA THR A 85 29.99 -22.00 -18.86
C THR A 85 30.75 -22.41 -20.11
N ILE A 86 30.09 -23.12 -21.02
CA ILE A 86 30.67 -23.52 -22.31
C ILE A 86 31.14 -22.28 -23.11
N THR A 87 30.30 -21.25 -23.23
CA THR A 87 30.65 -20.01 -23.93
C THR A 87 31.84 -19.31 -23.28
N ARG A 88 31.89 -19.26 -21.95
CA ARG A 88 32.96 -18.58 -21.20
C ARG A 88 34.30 -19.29 -21.39
N ASP A 89 34.30 -20.61 -21.32
CA ASP A 89 35.51 -21.41 -21.24
C ASP A 89 36.07 -21.72 -22.64
N LEU A 90 35.19 -21.98 -23.62
CA LEU A 90 35.59 -22.22 -25.01
C LEU A 90 35.69 -20.94 -25.85
N LYS A 91 35.16 -19.80 -25.37
CA LYS A 91 34.99 -18.56 -26.15
C LYS A 91 34.17 -18.75 -27.43
N VAL A 92 33.30 -19.76 -27.46
CA VAL A 92 32.44 -20.11 -28.60
C VAL A 92 31.01 -20.23 -28.09
N ASN A 93 30.07 -19.48 -28.68
CA ASN A 93 28.67 -19.54 -28.29
C ASN A 93 27.95 -20.74 -28.94
N PRO A 94 27.51 -21.77 -28.17
CA PRO A 94 26.88 -22.96 -28.73
C PRO A 94 25.61 -22.70 -29.53
N SER A 95 24.87 -21.62 -29.25
CA SER A 95 23.63 -21.28 -29.98
C SER A 95 23.86 -20.98 -31.46
N ASN A 96 25.10 -20.68 -31.85
CA ASN A 96 25.46 -20.43 -33.26
C ASN A 96 25.64 -21.74 -34.04
N PHE A 97 25.77 -22.88 -33.34
CA PHE A 97 26.14 -24.17 -33.93
C PHE A 97 25.04 -25.23 -33.78
N PHE A 98 24.20 -25.11 -32.76
CA PHE A 98 23.10 -26.03 -32.45
C PHE A 98 21.78 -25.26 -32.33
N GLN A 99 20.67 -25.86 -32.75
CA GLN A 99 19.34 -25.25 -32.64
C GLN A 99 18.90 -25.15 -31.18
N THR A 100 19.23 -26.15 -30.38
CA THR A 100 19.01 -26.16 -28.94
C THR A 100 20.23 -26.73 -28.22
N MET A 101 20.42 -26.35 -26.96
CA MET A 101 21.45 -26.97 -26.13
C MET A 101 21.19 -28.45 -25.88
N LYS A 102 19.93 -28.87 -25.89
CA LYS A 102 19.56 -30.29 -25.79
C LYS A 102 20.19 -31.08 -26.94
N GLN A 103 20.08 -30.57 -28.17
CA GLN A 103 20.70 -31.18 -29.35
C GLN A 103 22.23 -31.35 -29.20
N ALA A 104 22.93 -30.39 -28.59
CA ALA A 104 24.37 -30.50 -28.35
C ALA A 104 24.72 -31.60 -27.34
N TYR A 105 23.86 -31.80 -26.34
CA TYR A 105 23.98 -32.85 -25.32
C TYR A 105 23.60 -34.23 -25.86
N ASP A 106 22.53 -34.32 -26.65
CA ASP A 106 22.11 -35.54 -27.33
C ASP A 106 23.24 -36.04 -28.28
N LEU A 107 23.88 -35.14 -29.03
CA LEU A 107 25.04 -35.46 -29.88
C LEU A 107 26.32 -35.80 -29.10
N ALA A 108 26.40 -35.36 -27.85
CA ALA A 108 27.47 -35.71 -26.94
C ALA A 108 27.23 -37.02 -26.20
N ASP A 109 26.05 -37.63 -26.35
CA ASP A 109 25.62 -38.81 -25.60
C ASP A 109 25.69 -38.58 -24.07
N VAL A 110 25.27 -37.39 -23.63
CA VAL A 110 25.25 -36.97 -22.22
C VAL A 110 23.85 -36.45 -21.89
N GLU A 111 23.31 -36.86 -20.73
CA GLU A 111 22.00 -36.37 -20.27
C GLU A 111 22.02 -34.84 -20.09
N TYR A 112 21.06 -34.15 -20.70
CA TYR A 112 20.96 -32.70 -20.60
C TYR A 112 20.57 -32.29 -19.17
N PRO A 113 21.39 -31.50 -18.44
CA PRO A 113 21.24 -31.28 -16.99
C PRO A 113 20.01 -30.48 -16.57
N ARG A 114 19.26 -29.91 -17.51
CA ARG A 114 18.00 -29.22 -17.20
C ARG A 114 16.83 -30.16 -17.44
N LYS A 115 16.18 -30.58 -16.35
CA LYS A 115 14.85 -31.18 -16.37
C LYS A 115 13.86 -30.18 -16.99
N TYR A 116 13.53 -30.36 -18.27
CA TYR A 116 12.49 -29.59 -18.96
C TYR A 116 11.11 -30.13 -18.55
N LEU A 117 10.71 -29.91 -17.30
CA LEU A 117 9.30 -30.03 -16.90
C LEU A 117 8.63 -28.66 -17.05
N LEU A 118 8.70 -28.07 -18.25
CA LEU A 118 7.79 -26.98 -18.59
C LEU A 118 6.43 -27.63 -18.82
N LYS A 119 5.54 -27.60 -17.80
CA LYS A 119 4.14 -27.99 -17.98
C LYS A 119 3.62 -27.35 -19.28
N PRO A 120 2.96 -28.11 -20.17
CA PRO A 120 2.32 -27.58 -21.37
C PRO A 120 1.47 -26.35 -21.05
N LYS A 121 1.43 -25.39 -21.98
CA LYS A 121 0.70 -24.13 -21.80
C LYS A 121 -0.77 -24.38 -21.45
N GLU A 122 -1.38 -25.44 -21.99
CA GLU A 122 -2.76 -25.82 -21.70
C GLU A 122 -2.97 -26.32 -20.26
N GLN A 123 -2.05 -27.10 -19.71
CA GLN A 123 -2.13 -27.53 -18.31
C GLN A 123 -2.04 -26.32 -17.38
N LYS A 124 -1.10 -25.40 -17.68
CA LYS A 124 -0.99 -24.12 -16.96
C LYS A 124 -2.27 -23.28 -17.05
N ARG A 125 -2.94 -23.30 -18.21
CA ARG A 125 -4.22 -22.63 -18.44
C ARG A 125 -5.32 -23.21 -17.55
N LYS A 126 -5.45 -24.55 -17.52
CA LYS A 126 -6.42 -25.27 -16.69
C LYS A 126 -6.22 -25.03 -15.20
N GLU A 127 -4.97 -25.04 -14.72
CA GLU A 127 -4.64 -24.78 -13.31
C GLU A 127 -5.08 -23.38 -12.85
N ILE A 128 -4.81 -22.36 -13.68
CA ILE A 128 -5.24 -20.98 -13.36
C ILE A 128 -6.77 -20.88 -13.35
N ILE A 129 -7.46 -21.50 -14.32
CA ILE A 129 -8.93 -21.49 -14.40
C ILE A 129 -9.53 -22.13 -13.15
N LEU A 130 -9.07 -23.34 -12.79
CA LEU A 130 -9.56 -24.07 -11.62
C LEU A 130 -9.35 -23.26 -10.33
N PHE A 131 -8.17 -22.66 -10.17
CA PHE A 131 -7.89 -21.82 -9.01
C PHE A 131 -8.82 -20.60 -8.92
N ILE A 132 -9.12 -19.97 -10.05
CA ILE A 132 -10.01 -18.79 -10.11
C ILE A 132 -11.47 -19.16 -9.92
N GLN A 133 -11.91 -20.33 -10.38
CA GLN A 133 -13.25 -20.85 -10.09
C GLN A 133 -13.47 -21.00 -8.58
N ASN A 134 -12.46 -21.52 -7.87
CA ASN A 134 -12.51 -21.67 -6.42
C ASN A 134 -12.27 -20.35 -5.68
N ASN A 135 -11.59 -19.38 -6.30
CA ASN A 135 -11.24 -18.09 -5.69
C ASN A 135 -11.51 -16.91 -6.64
N PRO A 136 -12.79 -16.55 -6.90
CA PRO A 136 -13.14 -15.55 -7.92
C PRO A 136 -12.53 -14.16 -7.70
N LEU A 137 -12.19 -13.82 -6.45
CA LEU A 137 -11.61 -12.54 -6.07
C LEU A 137 -10.08 -12.54 -6.09
N ALA A 138 -9.43 -13.64 -6.48
CA ALA A 138 -7.99 -13.76 -6.44
C ALA A 138 -7.29 -12.72 -7.34
N SER A 139 -6.16 -12.21 -6.84
CA SER A 139 -5.26 -11.28 -7.52
C SER A 139 -4.21 -12.03 -8.33
N SER A 140 -3.55 -11.33 -9.24
CA SER A 140 -2.44 -11.90 -10.04
C SER A 140 -1.32 -12.48 -9.19
N LYS A 141 -1.03 -11.84 -8.06
CA LYS A 141 -0.02 -12.28 -7.10
C LYS A 141 -0.44 -13.56 -6.38
N GLU A 142 -1.70 -13.66 -5.94
CA GLU A 142 -2.23 -14.88 -5.30
C GLU A 142 -2.22 -16.06 -6.28
N ILE A 143 -2.64 -15.85 -7.53
CA ILE A 143 -2.56 -16.88 -8.59
C ILE A 143 -1.11 -17.33 -8.78
N LYS A 144 -0.18 -16.38 -8.93
CA LYS A 144 1.25 -16.69 -9.14
C LYS A 144 1.84 -17.45 -7.97
N ASN A 145 1.53 -17.06 -6.73
CA ASN A 145 2.07 -17.70 -5.55
C ASN A 145 1.55 -19.15 -5.41
N HIS A 146 0.28 -19.39 -5.75
CA HIS A 146 -0.32 -20.71 -5.61
C HIS A 146 0.06 -21.65 -6.76
N THR A 147 0.03 -21.16 -8.00
CA THR A 147 0.25 -21.99 -9.20
C THR A 147 1.70 -21.99 -9.68
N ASN A 148 2.55 -21.10 -9.13
CA ASN A 148 3.88 -20.77 -9.65
C ASN A 148 3.89 -20.31 -11.13
N ILE A 149 2.74 -19.85 -11.64
CA ILE A 149 2.56 -19.42 -13.03
C ILE A 149 2.18 -17.94 -13.03
N ASN A 150 2.88 -17.14 -13.84
CA ASN A 150 2.45 -15.76 -14.07
C ASN A 150 1.23 -15.76 -15.00
N PRO A 151 0.03 -15.34 -14.54
CA PRO A 151 -1.19 -15.41 -15.35
C PRO A 151 -1.10 -14.60 -16.65
N TYR A 152 -0.37 -13.49 -16.65
CA TYR A 152 -0.17 -12.65 -17.84
C TYR A 152 0.74 -13.29 -18.91
N LYS A 153 1.44 -14.39 -18.59
CA LYS A 153 2.18 -15.19 -19.60
C LYS A 153 1.27 -16.19 -20.32
N ILE A 154 0.10 -16.49 -19.77
CA ILE A 154 -0.83 -17.49 -20.29
C ILE A 154 -2.04 -16.82 -20.96
N PHE A 155 -2.56 -15.75 -20.35
CA PHE A 155 -3.72 -15.00 -20.80
C PHE A 155 -3.33 -13.55 -21.13
N LYS A 156 -4.05 -12.94 -22.07
CA LYS A 156 -3.84 -11.53 -22.49
C LYS A 156 -4.16 -10.56 -21.37
N ASN A 157 -5.23 -10.82 -20.62
CA ASN A 157 -5.69 -10.00 -19.49
C ASN A 157 -6.56 -10.83 -18.53
N PHE A 158 -6.94 -10.23 -17.39
CA PHE A 158 -7.81 -10.89 -16.40
C PHE A 158 -9.21 -11.19 -16.92
N ASP A 159 -9.72 -10.39 -17.87
CA ASP A 159 -11.06 -10.60 -18.43
C ASP A 159 -11.12 -11.90 -19.24
N GLU A 160 -10.03 -12.26 -19.92
CA GLU A 160 -9.90 -13.55 -20.57
C GLU A 160 -9.92 -14.71 -19.56
N ILE A 161 -9.32 -14.53 -18.38
CA ILE A 161 -9.32 -15.53 -17.31
C ILE A 161 -10.74 -15.75 -16.80
N TYR A 162 -11.49 -14.67 -16.52
CA TYR A 162 -12.88 -14.77 -16.05
C TYR A 162 -13.79 -15.43 -17.07
N ARG A 163 -13.68 -15.05 -18.35
CA ARG A 163 -14.45 -15.69 -19.43
C ARG A 163 -14.11 -17.17 -19.55
N ALA A 164 -12.83 -17.53 -19.50
CA ALA A 164 -12.40 -18.93 -19.55
C ALA A 164 -12.83 -19.75 -18.32
N ALA A 165 -13.09 -19.09 -17.19
CA ALA A 165 -13.59 -19.70 -15.97
C ALA A 165 -15.13 -19.72 -15.86
N ASN A 166 -15.86 -19.19 -16.85
CA ASN A 166 -17.31 -18.99 -16.82
C ASN A 166 -17.78 -18.13 -15.63
N LEU A 167 -17.03 -17.07 -15.32
CA LEU A 167 -17.32 -16.16 -14.22
C LEU A 167 -17.63 -14.75 -14.74
N ASN A 168 -18.55 -14.07 -14.06
CA ASN A 168 -18.79 -12.65 -14.28
C ASN A 168 -17.56 -11.82 -13.91
N LYS A 169 -17.27 -10.81 -14.75
CA LYS A 169 -16.15 -9.90 -14.51
C LYS A 169 -16.43 -9.07 -13.26
N PHE A 170 -15.51 -9.14 -12.30
CA PHE A 170 -15.47 -8.19 -11.19
C PHE A 170 -14.53 -7.04 -11.53
N ASN A 171 -14.99 -5.80 -11.36
CA ASN A 171 -14.12 -4.62 -11.42
C ASN A 171 -13.08 -4.68 -10.26
N HIS A 172 -11.87 -4.17 -10.47
CA HIS A 172 -10.82 -4.15 -9.45
C HIS A 172 -11.27 -3.44 -8.16
N ARG A 173 -11.99 -2.32 -8.30
CA ARG A 173 -12.55 -1.57 -7.15
C ARG A 173 -13.55 -2.41 -6.36
N SER A 174 -14.44 -3.15 -7.05
CA SER A 174 -15.42 -4.01 -6.38
C SER A 174 -14.77 -5.22 -5.72
N LYS A 175 -13.74 -5.85 -6.33
CA LYS A 175 -13.00 -6.94 -5.67
C LYS A 175 -12.35 -6.52 -4.36
N ARG A 176 -11.67 -5.37 -4.35
CA ARG A 176 -11.01 -4.85 -3.15
C ARG A 176 -12.03 -4.56 -2.05
N LEU A 177 -13.16 -3.95 -2.42
CA LEU A 177 -14.27 -3.69 -1.52
C LEU A 177 -14.83 -4.99 -0.92
N ILE A 178 -15.18 -5.97 -1.76
CA ILE A 178 -15.74 -7.26 -1.32
C ILE A 178 -14.76 -8.01 -0.42
N LYS A 179 -13.46 -8.05 -0.78
CA LYS A 179 -12.42 -8.66 0.08
C LYS A 179 -12.37 -8.00 1.45
N LYS A 180 -12.46 -6.66 1.51
CA LYS A 180 -12.45 -5.92 2.77
C LYS A 180 -13.72 -6.10 3.58
N GLN A 181 -14.89 -6.12 2.94
CA GLN A 181 -16.15 -6.48 3.59
C GLN A 181 -16.07 -7.89 4.18
N ASN A 182 -15.57 -8.88 3.43
CA ASN A 182 -15.41 -10.25 3.90
C ASN A 182 -14.40 -10.36 5.06
N GLN A 183 -13.33 -9.57 5.04
CA GLN A 183 -12.37 -9.48 6.15
C GLN A 183 -13.07 -8.96 7.42
N VAL A 184 -13.86 -7.89 7.32
CA VAL A 184 -14.63 -7.35 8.45
C VAL A 184 -15.65 -8.37 8.96
N VAL A 185 -16.41 -8.99 8.06
CA VAL A 185 -17.41 -10.01 8.40
C VAL A 185 -16.76 -11.20 9.11
N SER A 186 -15.62 -11.69 8.62
CA SER A 186 -14.89 -12.80 9.25
C SER A 186 -14.33 -12.41 10.62
N PHE A 187 -13.86 -11.17 10.76
CA PHE A 187 -13.38 -10.66 12.04
C PHE A 187 -14.51 -10.58 13.07
N ILE A 188 -15.69 -10.08 12.70
CA ILE A 188 -16.88 -10.07 13.56
C ILE A 188 -17.28 -11.49 13.96
N LYS A 189 -17.25 -12.45 13.02
CA LYS A 189 -17.54 -13.87 13.30
C LYS A 189 -16.65 -14.50 14.36
N ASN A 190 -15.42 -14.03 14.47
CA ASN A 190 -14.47 -14.51 15.46
C ASN A 190 -14.44 -13.64 16.73
N ASN A 191 -15.11 -12.49 16.73
CA ASN A 191 -15.08 -11.49 17.79
C ASN A 191 -16.46 -10.83 17.92
N ASN A 192 -17.44 -11.59 18.40
CA ASN A 192 -18.86 -11.20 18.40
C ASN A 192 -19.15 -9.92 19.23
N PHE A 193 -18.22 -9.50 20.08
CA PHE A 193 -18.30 -8.29 20.91
C PHE A 193 -17.41 -7.14 20.41
N ALA A 194 -16.87 -7.21 19.19
CA ALA A 194 -15.95 -6.19 18.69
C ALA A 194 -16.63 -4.83 18.48
N THR A 195 -16.06 -3.76 19.05
CA THR A 195 -16.54 -2.41 18.79
C THR A 195 -16.15 -1.94 17.38
N GLN A 196 -16.77 -0.86 16.89
CA GLN A 196 -16.37 -0.25 15.62
C GLN A 196 -14.89 0.14 15.59
N ARG A 197 -14.35 0.59 16.72
CA ARG A 197 -12.93 0.93 16.85
C ARG A 197 -12.06 -0.30 16.67
N ASP A 198 -12.42 -1.41 17.30
CA ASP A 198 -11.68 -2.67 17.20
C ASP A 198 -11.68 -3.19 15.76
N ILE A 199 -12.83 -3.16 15.10
CA ILE A 199 -12.96 -3.55 13.69
C ILE A 199 -12.07 -2.66 12.82
N ASN A 200 -12.13 -1.34 13.00
CA ASN A 200 -11.37 -0.40 12.17
C ASN A 200 -9.86 -0.61 12.30
N LEU A 201 -9.38 -0.80 13.54
CA LEU A 201 -7.96 -1.03 13.84
C LEU A 201 -7.48 -2.37 13.27
N ASN A 202 -8.20 -3.45 13.54
CA ASN A 202 -7.78 -4.80 13.14
C ASN A 202 -7.92 -5.05 11.64
N CYS A 203 -8.98 -4.54 11.02
CA CYS A 203 -9.23 -4.69 9.59
C CYS A 203 -8.54 -3.62 8.73
N LYS A 204 -7.90 -2.61 9.37
CA LYS A 204 -7.25 -1.45 8.74
C LYS A 204 -8.16 -0.79 7.71
N THR A 205 -9.36 -0.43 8.14
CA THR A 205 -10.42 0.14 7.30
C THR A 205 -11.38 0.97 8.15
N HIS A 206 -12.21 1.81 7.54
CA HIS A 206 -13.39 2.35 8.21
C HIS A 206 -14.62 1.56 7.81
N VAL A 207 -15.40 1.11 8.78
CA VAL A 207 -16.64 0.36 8.54
C VAL A 207 -17.64 1.17 7.72
N GLN A 208 -17.73 2.50 7.94
CA GLN A 208 -18.65 3.35 7.17
C GLN A 208 -18.29 3.45 5.68
N ASP A 209 -17.01 3.28 5.33
CA ASP A 209 -16.57 3.32 3.93
C ASP A 209 -16.91 2.00 3.20
N LEU A 210 -17.18 0.94 3.95
CA LEU A 210 -17.41 -0.41 3.42
C LEU A 210 -18.88 -0.80 3.42
N PHE A 211 -19.70 -0.28 4.33
CA PHE A 211 -21.09 -0.67 4.54
C PHE A 211 -21.96 0.57 4.64
N THR A 212 -23.07 0.58 3.90
CA THR A 212 -23.98 1.73 3.79
C THR A 212 -24.68 2.01 5.11
N GLU A 213 -25.10 0.97 5.85
CA GLU A 213 -25.68 1.12 7.20
C GLU A 213 -24.60 1.02 8.30
N GLY A 214 -23.32 1.16 7.92
CA GLY A 214 -22.19 1.12 8.83
C GLY A 214 -22.04 -0.21 9.56
N ILE A 215 -21.82 -0.15 10.88
CA ILE A 215 -21.52 -1.33 11.70
C ILE A 215 -22.69 -2.32 11.76
N PHE A 216 -23.93 -1.84 11.68
CA PHE A 216 -25.11 -2.70 11.75
C PHE A 216 -25.20 -3.65 10.55
N GLU A 217 -24.96 -3.13 9.33
CA GLU A 217 -24.93 -3.97 8.13
C GLU A 217 -23.78 -4.99 8.18
N ALA A 218 -22.62 -4.60 8.73
CA ALA A 218 -21.49 -5.51 8.89
C ALA A 218 -21.83 -6.71 9.80
N TYR A 219 -22.49 -6.45 10.93
CA TYR A 219 -22.97 -7.49 11.86
C TYR A 219 -24.08 -8.34 11.27
N LYS A 220 -25.05 -7.72 10.58
CA LYS A 220 -26.11 -8.42 9.85
C LYS A 220 -25.53 -9.38 8.81
N LYS A 221 -24.53 -8.94 8.03
CA LYS A 221 -23.82 -9.79 7.06
C LYS A 221 -22.97 -10.88 7.72
N ALA A 222 -22.54 -10.67 8.95
CA ALA A 222 -21.87 -11.70 9.76
C ALA A 222 -22.83 -12.73 10.35
N ASN A 223 -24.14 -12.51 10.26
CA ASN A 223 -25.17 -13.31 10.92
C ASN A 223 -24.96 -13.37 12.45
N ILE A 224 -24.56 -12.23 13.03
CA ILE A 224 -24.34 -12.06 14.46
C ILE A 224 -25.18 -10.88 14.93
N GLU A 225 -25.88 -11.08 16.04
CA GLU A 225 -26.64 -10.02 16.68
C GLU A 225 -25.70 -8.93 17.21
N PHE A 226 -26.04 -7.67 16.98
CA PHE A 226 -25.18 -6.57 17.39
C PHE A 226 -25.17 -6.45 18.93
N PRO A 227 -24.01 -6.64 19.60
CA PRO A 227 -23.90 -6.83 21.05
C PRO A 227 -24.21 -5.58 21.88
N TYR A 228 -24.30 -4.42 21.23
CA TYR A 228 -24.49 -3.12 21.89
C TYR A 228 -25.81 -2.48 21.49
N GLU A 229 -26.94 -3.19 21.62
CA GLU A 229 -28.27 -2.60 21.45
C GLU A 229 -28.44 -1.27 22.21
N ARG A 230 -27.75 -1.11 23.35
CA ARG A 230 -27.68 0.15 24.12
C ARG A 230 -27.19 1.37 23.33
N LEU A 231 -26.43 1.22 22.24
CA LEU A 231 -26.02 2.36 21.39
C LEU A 231 -27.17 2.87 20.49
N ARG A 232 -28.22 2.07 20.25
CA ARG A 232 -29.50 2.60 19.70
C ARG A 232 -30.25 3.47 20.72
N LEU A 233 -29.89 3.39 22.01
CA LEU A 233 -30.53 4.06 23.14
C LEU A 233 -29.76 5.29 23.64
N TYR A 234 -28.94 5.96 22.83
CA TYR A 234 -28.60 7.33 23.19
C TYR A 234 -29.86 8.18 23.07
N GLY A 235 -30.19 8.99 24.09
CA GLY A 235 -31.46 9.72 24.18
C GLY A 235 -31.81 10.62 22.97
N VAL A 236 -30.85 10.88 22.08
CA VAL A 236 -31.05 11.56 20.79
C VAL A 236 -31.83 10.70 19.78
N GLY A 237 -31.85 9.37 19.91
CA GLY A 237 -32.57 8.45 19.02
C GLY A 237 -33.96 8.05 19.52
N ILE A 238 -34.28 8.27 20.80
CA ILE A 238 -35.57 7.90 21.40
C ILE A 238 -36.50 9.13 21.32
N GLU A 239 -37.53 9.05 20.48
CA GLU A 239 -38.47 10.14 20.23
C GLU A 239 -39.07 10.72 21.52
N LYS A 240 -39.55 9.85 22.43
CA LYS A 240 -40.08 10.27 23.74
C LYS A 240 -39.09 11.12 24.55
N VAL A 241 -37.81 10.75 24.55
CA VAL A 241 -36.77 11.49 25.31
C VAL A 241 -36.50 12.85 24.66
N ARG A 242 -36.53 12.92 23.32
CA ARG A 242 -36.42 14.19 22.59
C ARG A 242 -37.60 15.11 22.87
N ASP A 243 -38.82 14.58 22.84
CA ASP A 243 -40.02 15.34 23.14
C ASP A 243 -40.01 15.87 24.58
N GLU A 244 -39.63 15.03 25.54
CA GLU A 244 -39.46 15.47 26.92
C GLU A 244 -38.40 16.58 27.06
N ALA A 245 -37.25 16.45 26.40
CA ALA A 245 -36.20 17.47 26.42
C ALA A 245 -36.67 18.78 25.78
N ARG A 246 -37.36 18.71 24.64
CA ARG A 246 -37.93 19.88 23.94
C ARG A 246 -38.98 20.58 24.81
N LEU A 247 -39.91 19.83 25.41
CA LEU A 247 -40.92 20.39 26.32
C LEU A 247 -40.29 21.03 27.56
N PHE A 248 -39.21 20.46 28.08
CA PHE A 248 -38.48 21.06 29.18
C PHE A 248 -37.84 22.38 28.78
N GLU A 249 -37.10 22.42 27.66
CA GLU A 249 -36.51 23.65 27.12
C GLU A 249 -37.55 24.74 26.85
N GLU A 250 -38.70 24.38 26.25
CA GLU A 250 -39.82 25.30 26.00
C GLU A 250 -40.36 25.93 27.29
N LYS A 251 -40.55 25.13 28.34
CA LYS A 251 -40.98 25.63 29.65
C LYS A 251 -39.97 26.60 30.26
N ILE A 252 -38.68 26.32 30.10
CA ILE A 252 -37.61 27.22 30.56
C ILE A 252 -37.63 28.52 29.76
N ALA A 253 -37.67 28.45 28.43
CA ALA A 253 -37.73 29.62 27.56
C ALA A 253 -38.94 30.51 27.86
N LEU A 254 -40.12 29.91 28.09
CA LEU A 254 -41.33 30.65 28.46
C LEU A 254 -41.15 31.40 29.78
N LYS A 255 -40.59 30.76 30.81
CA LYS A 255 -40.30 31.44 32.09
C LYS A 255 -39.30 32.58 31.92
N LEU A 256 -38.24 32.37 31.14
CA LEU A 256 -37.21 33.38 30.89
C LEU A 256 -37.74 34.59 30.11
N SER A 257 -38.78 34.41 29.29
CA SER A 257 -39.41 35.51 28.55
C SER A 257 -40.06 36.56 29.47
N GLY A 258 -40.44 36.17 30.69
CA GLY A 258 -40.89 37.10 31.73
C GLY A 258 -39.77 37.97 32.32
N TYR A 259 -38.50 37.67 32.03
CA TYR A 259 -37.35 38.39 32.56
C TYR A 259 -36.59 39.22 31.53
N GLY A 260 -36.80 38.99 30.23
CA GLY A 260 -36.10 39.69 29.16
C GLY A 260 -36.40 39.10 27.78
N LYS A 261 -35.69 39.57 26.76
CA LYS A 261 -35.83 39.07 25.39
C LYS A 261 -35.10 37.73 25.27
N VAL A 262 -35.82 36.70 24.82
CA VAL A 262 -35.32 35.33 24.67
C VAL A 262 -35.16 35.00 23.20
N ASN A 263 -33.93 34.69 22.77
CA ASN A 263 -33.62 34.15 21.45
C ASN A 263 -33.26 32.67 21.59
N ARG A 264 -33.97 31.77 20.92
CA ARG A 264 -33.75 30.31 20.99
C ARG A 264 -32.93 29.81 19.82
N LEU A 265 -32.23 28.68 20.02
CA LEU A 265 -31.47 27.96 18.99
C LEU A 265 -30.54 28.90 18.19
N VAL A 266 -29.78 29.72 18.91
CA VAL A 266 -28.97 30.77 18.30
C VAL A 266 -27.72 30.14 17.70
N LYS A 267 -27.54 30.33 16.39
CA LYS A 267 -26.33 29.89 15.69
C LYS A 267 -25.13 30.74 16.13
N ILE A 268 -24.08 30.06 16.58
CA ILE A 268 -22.81 30.64 17.00
C ILE A 268 -21.66 29.98 16.22
N LYS A 269 -20.43 30.46 16.38
CA LYS A 269 -19.26 29.94 15.66
C LYS A 269 -19.02 28.44 15.94
N GLY A 270 -19.18 28.03 17.20
CA GLY A 270 -18.97 26.66 17.66
C GLY A 270 -20.18 25.74 17.63
N GLY A 271 -21.34 26.17 17.09
CA GLY A 271 -22.56 25.36 17.03
C GLY A 271 -23.84 26.15 17.23
N PHE A 272 -24.72 25.65 18.09
CA PHE A 272 -25.97 26.29 18.48
C PHE A 272 -26.03 26.38 20.00
N ALA A 273 -26.32 27.57 20.51
CA ALA A 273 -26.68 27.78 21.91
C ALA A 273 -28.19 27.58 22.06
N ASP A 274 -28.63 26.91 23.14
CA ASP A 274 -30.05 26.64 23.35
C ASP A 274 -30.85 27.95 23.47
N ILE A 275 -30.38 28.88 24.31
CA ILE A 275 -31.03 30.17 24.57
C ILE A 275 -29.98 31.29 24.76
N ILE A 276 -30.26 32.48 24.21
CA ILE A 276 -29.63 33.75 24.62
C ILE A 276 -30.69 34.64 25.24
N LEU A 277 -30.45 35.07 26.48
CA LEU A 277 -31.30 36.02 27.21
C LEU A 277 -30.68 37.41 27.19
N GLU A 278 -31.44 38.41 26.75
CA GLU A 278 -31.03 39.82 26.75
C GLU A 278 -31.92 40.62 27.72
N ARG A 279 -31.29 41.37 28.65
CA ARG A 279 -31.98 42.21 29.63
C ARG A 279 -31.12 43.42 29.98
N LYS A 280 -31.68 44.64 29.87
CA LYS A 280 -30.99 45.91 30.21
C LYS A 280 -29.58 45.98 29.59
N ASP A 281 -29.50 45.74 28.28
CA ASP A 281 -28.27 45.73 27.47
C ASP A 281 -27.21 44.69 27.84
N LYS A 282 -27.54 43.78 28.77
CA LYS A 282 -26.71 42.62 29.11
C LYS A 282 -27.21 41.37 28.42
N LYS A 283 -26.29 40.47 28.10
CA LYS A 283 -26.57 39.17 27.50
C LYS A 283 -26.13 38.05 28.44
N ALA A 284 -26.85 36.94 28.42
CA ALA A 284 -26.44 35.70 29.04
C ALA A 284 -26.70 34.53 28.09
N VAL A 285 -25.76 33.59 28.04
CA VAL A 285 -25.94 32.33 27.29
C VAL A 285 -26.50 31.28 28.24
N ILE A 286 -27.56 30.60 27.81
CA ILE A 286 -28.29 29.64 28.63
C ILE A 286 -28.30 28.30 27.90
N GLU A 287 -27.83 27.26 28.59
CA GLU A 287 -27.84 25.88 28.14
C GLU A 287 -28.81 25.06 29.00
N VAL A 288 -29.71 24.31 28.38
CA VAL A 288 -30.72 23.51 29.07
C VAL A 288 -30.38 22.03 28.97
N LYS A 289 -30.31 21.35 30.13
CA LYS A 289 -30.02 19.91 30.21
C LYS A 289 -31.11 19.19 31.00
N ASN A 290 -31.96 18.47 30.29
CA ASN A 290 -32.98 17.58 30.85
C ASN A 290 -32.35 16.26 31.39
N TYR A 291 -31.39 16.36 32.31
CA TYR A 291 -30.85 15.20 33.02
C TYR A 291 -31.59 14.98 34.32
N LYS A 292 -32.31 13.85 34.42
CA LYS A 292 -33.04 13.47 35.64
C LYS A 292 -32.14 12.85 36.71
N LEU A 293 -31.14 12.05 36.29
CA LEU A 293 -30.29 11.26 37.21
C LEU A 293 -28.81 11.61 37.13
N LYS A 294 -28.40 12.35 36.10
CA LYS A 294 -26.99 12.65 35.83
C LYS A 294 -26.68 14.09 36.20
N GLU A 295 -25.66 14.27 37.02
CA GLU A 295 -25.13 15.60 37.33
C GLU A 295 -24.43 16.23 36.11
N ILE A 296 -24.32 17.55 36.15
CA ILE A 296 -23.58 18.32 35.16
C ILE A 296 -22.08 18.01 35.27
N SER A 297 -21.52 17.64 34.13
CA SER A 297 -20.10 17.30 33.99
C SER A 297 -19.25 18.50 33.59
N ARG A 298 -17.95 18.46 33.87
CA ARG A 298 -16.99 19.50 33.45
C ARG A 298 -16.99 19.76 31.94
N SER A 299 -17.25 18.76 31.10
CA SER A 299 -17.30 18.96 29.65
C SER A 299 -18.45 19.88 29.23
N GLN A 300 -19.59 19.85 29.92
CA GLN A 300 -20.73 20.74 29.66
C GLN A 300 -20.44 22.17 30.10
N ILE A 301 -19.74 22.33 31.22
CA ILE A 301 -19.27 23.64 31.69
C ILE A 301 -18.29 24.24 30.67
N ASN A 302 -17.32 23.45 30.21
CA ASN A 302 -16.37 23.88 29.18
C ASN A 302 -17.06 24.19 27.84
N GLN A 303 -18.12 23.47 27.48
CA GLN A 303 -18.92 23.75 26.29
C GLN A 303 -19.62 25.11 26.41
N LEU A 304 -20.31 25.38 27.52
CA LEU A 304 -20.93 26.67 27.77
C LEU A 304 -19.91 27.81 27.80
N ASN A 305 -18.72 27.59 28.37
CA ASN A 305 -17.64 28.58 28.34
C ASN A 305 -17.24 28.97 26.90
N LYS A 306 -17.17 28.00 25.98
CA LYS A 306 -16.92 28.30 24.56
C LYS A 306 -18.05 29.11 23.93
N TYR A 307 -19.30 28.83 24.32
CA TYR A 307 -20.45 29.58 23.81
C TYR A 307 -20.43 31.03 24.29
N LEU A 308 -19.97 31.28 25.52
CA LEU A 308 -19.75 32.62 26.04
C LEU A 308 -18.69 33.38 25.23
N GLU A 309 -17.58 32.73 24.91
CA GLU A 309 -16.53 33.28 24.03
C GLU A 309 -17.08 33.62 22.64
N ASP A 310 -17.83 32.71 22.02
CA ASP A 310 -18.43 32.91 20.69
C ASP A 310 -19.47 34.04 20.66
N CYS A 311 -20.20 34.23 21.75
CA CYS A 311 -21.22 35.28 21.90
C CYS A 311 -20.66 36.61 22.43
N ASN A 312 -19.35 36.69 22.71
CA ASN A 312 -18.71 37.82 23.40
C ASN A 312 -19.48 38.25 24.67
N CYS A 313 -19.83 37.27 25.48
CA CYS A 313 -20.57 37.40 26.74
C CYS A 313 -19.74 36.79 27.88
N ASP A 314 -19.93 37.26 29.11
CA ASP A 314 -19.23 36.79 30.30
C ASP A 314 -20.14 36.07 31.31
N LEU A 315 -21.43 35.89 31.00
CA LEU A 315 -22.41 35.27 31.89
C LEU A 315 -23.12 34.07 31.26
N GLY A 316 -22.95 32.90 31.86
CA GLY A 316 -23.59 31.67 31.44
C GLY A 316 -24.50 31.07 32.52
N PHE A 317 -25.61 30.48 32.11
CA PHE A 317 -26.45 29.66 32.97
C PHE A 317 -26.61 28.26 32.39
N LEU A 318 -26.43 27.25 33.21
CA LEU A 318 -26.77 25.87 32.87
C LEU A 318 -27.95 25.43 33.72
N ILE A 319 -29.08 25.15 33.07
CA ILE A 319 -30.34 24.83 33.73
C ILE A 319 -30.57 23.31 33.67
N CYS A 320 -30.73 22.67 34.81
CA CYS A 320 -30.93 21.21 34.90
C CYS A 320 -31.94 20.81 35.99
N HIS A 321 -32.31 19.52 36.06
CA HIS A 321 -33.12 19.02 37.18
C HIS A 321 -32.27 18.80 38.44
N THR A 322 -31.15 18.10 38.30
CA THR A 322 -30.28 17.73 39.43
C THR A 322 -29.01 18.57 39.41
N LYS A 323 -28.90 19.46 40.40
CA LYS A 323 -27.80 20.39 40.55
C LYS A 323 -26.58 19.69 41.20
N PRO A 324 -25.37 19.89 40.67
CA PRO A 324 -24.14 19.37 41.30
C PRO A 324 -23.81 20.13 42.59
N LYS A 325 -22.94 19.54 43.44
CA LYS A 325 -22.48 20.19 44.69
C LYS A 325 -21.81 21.55 44.46
N LYS A 326 -21.05 21.69 43.38
CA LYS A 326 -20.44 22.95 42.96
C LYS A 326 -21.25 23.51 41.79
N ASP A 327 -21.83 24.67 41.99
CA ASP A 327 -22.81 25.29 41.10
C ASP A 327 -22.38 26.65 40.53
N ASN A 328 -21.21 27.14 40.93
CA ASN A 328 -20.62 28.38 40.42
C ASN A 328 -19.19 28.12 39.92
N PHE A 329 -18.90 28.60 38.71
CA PHE A 329 -17.61 28.46 38.06
C PHE A 329 -17.16 29.80 37.48
N ILE A 330 -15.94 30.20 37.81
CA ILE A 330 -15.27 31.36 37.23
C ILE A 330 -14.15 30.84 36.34
N MET A 331 -14.19 31.20 35.05
CA MET A 331 -13.26 30.76 34.02
C MET A 331 -12.74 31.97 33.25
N GLY A 332 -11.60 32.52 33.68
CA GLY A 332 -11.13 33.81 33.17
C GLY A 332 -12.11 34.92 33.55
N LYS A 333 -12.62 35.66 32.57
CA LYS A 333 -13.66 36.69 32.77
C LYS A 333 -15.08 36.11 32.87
N ASN A 334 -15.27 34.86 32.45
CA ASN A 334 -16.60 34.25 32.33
C ASN A 334 -17.06 33.68 33.67
N ARG A 335 -18.35 33.89 34.00
CA ARG A 335 -19.04 33.33 35.17
C ARG A 335 -20.15 32.40 34.70
N ILE A 336 -20.15 31.17 35.19
CA ILE A 336 -21.14 30.16 34.86
C ILE A 336 -21.84 29.70 36.15
N PHE A 337 -23.17 29.83 36.16
CA PHE A 337 -24.02 29.35 37.24
C PHE A 337 -24.83 28.14 36.79
N ILE A 338 -24.91 27.13 37.64
CA ILE A 338 -25.76 25.95 37.44
C ILE A 338 -27.00 26.12 38.32
N LEU A 339 -28.16 26.19 37.69
CA LEU A 339 -29.43 26.43 38.38
C LEU A 339 -30.36 25.24 38.16
N ASN A 340 -31.20 24.96 39.16
CA ASN A 340 -32.36 24.12 38.93
C ASN A 340 -33.55 24.96 38.37
N LYS A 341 -34.61 24.27 37.94
CA LYS A 341 -35.82 24.92 37.36
C LYS A 341 -36.54 25.89 38.32
N ASP A 342 -36.33 25.76 39.62
CA ASP A 342 -37.00 26.52 40.68
C ASP A 342 -36.18 27.77 41.07
N GLU A 343 -34.90 27.78 40.70
CA GLU A 343 -33.97 28.90 40.92
C GLU A 343 -33.92 29.92 39.77
N LEU A 344 -34.76 29.78 38.74
CA LEU A 344 -34.76 30.70 37.59
C LEU A 344 -35.05 32.16 37.98
N SER A 345 -35.76 32.37 39.08
CA SER A 345 -36.03 33.71 39.62
C SER A 345 -34.77 34.44 40.08
N LYS A 346 -33.65 33.73 40.27
CA LYS A 346 -32.35 34.33 40.61
C LYS A 346 -31.66 34.98 39.40
N ILE A 347 -32.01 34.60 38.18
CA ILE A 347 -31.35 35.07 36.96
C ILE A 347 -31.35 36.60 36.82
N PRO A 348 -32.49 37.31 37.01
CA PRO A 348 -32.50 38.78 36.97
C PRO A 348 -31.50 39.45 37.90
N TYR A 349 -31.35 38.92 39.12
CA TYR A 349 -30.43 39.43 40.14
C TYR A 349 -28.98 39.16 39.74
N LEU A 350 -28.67 37.92 39.34
CA LEU A 350 -27.32 37.53 38.91
C LEU A 350 -26.86 38.29 37.65
N MET A 351 -27.78 38.66 36.76
CA MET A 351 -27.47 39.54 35.63
C MET A 351 -27.21 40.99 36.04
N SER A 352 -27.76 41.45 37.16
CA SER A 352 -27.55 42.82 37.64
C SER A 352 -26.24 43.04 38.38
N GLU A 353 -25.63 41.99 38.95
CA GLU A 353 -24.37 42.03 39.70
C GLU A 353 -23.09 42.06 38.83
N LEU A 354 -23.25 42.02 37.51
CA LEU A 354 -22.18 42.27 36.52
C LEU A 354 -22.18 43.73 36.08
#